data_AF-A0A945CT50-F1
#
_entry.id   AF-A0A945CT50-F1
#
_cell.length_a   1.000
_cell.length_b   1.000
_cell.length_c   1.000
_cell.angle_alpha   90.00
_cell.angle_beta   90.00
_cell.angle_gamma   90.00
#
_symmetry.space_group_name_H-M   'P 1'
#
loop_
_entity.id
_entity.type
_entity.pdbx_description
1 polymer ?
#
loop_
_entity_poly.entity_id
_entity_poly.type
_entity_poly.pdbx_seq_one_letter_code
_entity_poly.pdbx_strand_id
1 'polypeptide(L)'
;SAAARALGETQSELATDSLIKELVDGESDIRSEAAEALGRLGRPEGIDPLIDALEDDDPRVRISAIRGLASIDLEEVHELLFWHFSSDLDPLTFPTLVDVLGELGDKRIVKPTLEQLREYRSPAIRLQLLDSVCQALGGNNQFYKLLSQEETKRVGEISRILKRATSRLSKSPNLDVNSRHQLQRPCERLVQAYEDENSEWMIESIQQIVGIVRDGLSAEGRPPYEVLSVFLVILAINTFLANKSSDDPLIVQEIYLTVCLHRLADLVKEIEV
;
A
#
# COMPACT_ATOMS: atom_id res chain seq x y z
N SER A 1 -29.58 16.79 26.84
CA SER A 1 -29.14 15.67 25.98
C SER A 1 -30.14 15.31 24.87
N ALA A 2 -31.42 15.74 24.92
CA ALA A 2 -32.35 15.58 23.81
C ALA A 2 -32.18 16.65 22.70
N ALA A 3 -31.73 17.87 23.04
CA ALA A 3 -31.50 18.95 22.08
C ALA A 3 -30.31 18.69 21.13
N ALA A 4 -29.25 18.02 21.59
CA ALA A 4 -28.11 17.62 20.76
C ALA A 4 -28.46 16.53 19.72
N ARG A 5 -29.58 15.82 19.92
CA ARG A 5 -30.04 14.74 19.04
C ARG A 5 -31.11 15.20 18.04
N ALA A 6 -31.71 16.38 18.28
CA ALA A 6 -32.73 16.99 17.43
C ALA A 6 -32.18 18.06 16.45
N LEU A 7 -30.89 18.39 16.54
CA LEU A 7 -30.19 19.28 15.61
C LEU A 7 -29.49 18.53 14.46
N GLY A 8 -29.51 17.20 14.49
CA GLY A 8 -28.91 16.32 13.48
C GLY A 8 -29.53 16.43 12.08
N GLU A 9 -30.64 17.16 11.92
CA GLU A 9 -31.30 17.36 10.62
C GLU A 9 -31.36 18.83 10.17
N THR A 10 -30.90 19.80 10.99
CA THR A 10 -31.00 21.24 10.67
C THR A 10 -29.69 22.06 10.79
N GLN A 11 -28.53 21.43 11.00
CA GLN A 11 -27.26 22.14 11.25
C GLN A 11 -26.12 21.88 10.24
N SER A 12 -26.36 21.28 9.08
CA SER A 12 -25.24 20.85 8.23
C SER A 12 -24.48 21.98 7.51
N GLU A 13 -25.13 23.07 7.14
CA GLU A 13 -24.45 24.20 6.45
C GLU A 13 -23.73 25.11 7.46
N LEU A 14 -24.43 25.53 8.54
CA LEU A 14 -23.84 26.37 9.59
C LEU A 14 -22.66 25.71 10.32
N ALA A 15 -22.69 24.37 10.46
CA ALA A 15 -21.54 23.63 11.01
C ALA A 15 -20.36 23.65 10.04
N THR A 16 -20.60 23.59 8.73
CA THR A 16 -19.55 23.62 7.71
C THR A 16 -18.87 24.98 7.68
N ASP A 17 -19.64 26.08 7.59
CA ASP A 17 -19.10 27.44 7.60
C ASP A 17 -18.29 27.75 8.86
N SER A 18 -18.76 27.30 10.02
CA SER A 18 -18.04 27.47 11.29
C SER A 18 -16.71 26.73 11.27
N LEU A 19 -16.68 25.49 10.77
CA LEU A 19 -15.45 24.70 10.70
C LEU A 19 -14.48 25.26 9.66
N ILE A 20 -14.97 25.77 8.52
CA ILE A 20 -14.13 26.47 7.54
C ILE A 20 -13.46 27.68 8.20
N LYS A 21 -14.22 28.46 8.98
CA LYS A 21 -13.67 29.60 9.70
C LYS A 21 -12.60 29.18 10.72
N GLU A 22 -12.86 28.15 11.51
CA GLU A 22 -11.90 27.62 12.48
C GLU A 22 -10.65 27.04 11.80
N LEU A 23 -10.78 26.46 10.61
CA LEU A 23 -9.66 25.99 9.79
C LEU A 23 -8.76 27.14 9.30
N VAL A 24 -9.29 28.35 9.15
CA VAL A 24 -8.51 29.51 8.67
C VAL A 24 -7.97 30.35 9.83
N ASP A 25 -8.83 30.71 10.78
CA ASP A 25 -8.52 31.70 11.83
C ASP A 25 -8.03 31.06 13.14
N GLY A 26 -8.16 29.74 13.28
CA GLY A 26 -7.88 29.02 14.51
C GLY A 26 -6.39 28.93 14.85
N GLU A 27 -6.10 28.65 16.12
CA GLU A 27 -4.80 28.14 16.54
C GLU A 27 -4.53 26.77 15.89
N SER A 28 -3.26 26.38 15.76
CA SER A 28 -2.88 25.17 15.01
C SER A 28 -3.63 23.89 15.40
N ASP A 29 -3.89 23.73 16.71
CA ASP A 29 -4.61 22.56 17.23
C ASP A 29 -6.08 22.58 16.79
N ILE A 30 -6.70 23.76 16.79
CA ILE A 30 -8.07 23.97 16.35
C ILE A 30 -8.18 23.79 14.84
N ARG A 31 -7.23 24.33 14.05
CA ARG A 31 -7.21 24.15 12.59
C ARG A 31 -7.14 22.67 12.22
N SER A 32 -6.29 21.91 12.91
CA SER A 32 -6.15 20.46 12.71
C SER A 32 -7.47 19.72 13.02
N GLU A 33 -8.13 20.04 14.14
CA GLU A 33 -9.44 19.45 14.48
C GLU A 33 -10.53 19.83 13.47
N ALA A 34 -10.52 21.09 13.00
CA ALA A 34 -11.45 21.59 12.00
C ALA A 34 -11.28 20.88 10.65
N ALA A 35 -10.04 20.68 10.18
CA ALA A 35 -9.76 19.93 8.95
C ALA A 35 -10.31 18.50 9.01
N GLU A 36 -10.05 17.78 10.11
CA GLU A 36 -10.55 16.42 10.28
C GLU A 36 -12.09 16.39 10.36
N ALA A 37 -12.70 17.36 11.03
CA ALA A 37 -14.15 17.49 11.12
C ALA A 37 -14.80 17.78 9.75
N LEU A 38 -14.19 18.65 8.92
CA LEU A 38 -14.67 18.95 7.57
C LEU A 38 -14.65 17.71 6.68
N GLY A 39 -13.58 16.91 6.73
CA GLY A 39 -13.50 15.65 5.99
C GLY A 39 -14.60 14.67 6.40
N ARG A 40 -14.86 14.52 7.71
CA ARG A 40 -15.96 13.67 8.22
C ARG A 40 -17.35 14.17 7.80
N LEU A 41 -17.53 15.48 7.62
CA LEU A 41 -18.78 16.03 7.11
C LEU A 41 -18.97 15.71 5.62
N GLY A 42 -17.88 15.59 4.85
CA GLY A 42 -17.91 15.23 3.44
C GLY A 42 -18.66 16.25 2.57
N ARG A 43 -18.72 17.50 3.01
CA ARG A 43 -19.44 18.58 2.31
C ARG A 43 -18.54 19.20 1.24
N PRO A 44 -19.02 19.39 -0.01
CA PRO A 44 -18.21 19.97 -1.09
C PRO A 44 -17.59 21.31 -0.74
N GLU A 45 -18.28 22.12 0.08
CA GLU A 45 -17.82 23.43 0.55
C GLU A 45 -16.54 23.35 1.40
N GLY A 46 -16.26 22.20 2.01
CA GLY A 46 -15.05 21.95 2.77
C GLY A 46 -13.83 21.57 1.92
N ILE A 47 -14.00 21.25 0.63
CA ILE A 47 -12.91 20.76 -0.22
C ILE A 47 -11.85 21.84 -0.44
N ASP A 48 -12.24 23.02 -0.94
CA ASP A 48 -11.27 24.09 -1.23
C ASP A 48 -10.51 24.54 0.04
N PRO A 49 -11.16 24.76 1.20
CA PRO A 49 -10.46 25.05 2.46
C PRO A 49 -9.49 23.93 2.89
N LEU A 50 -9.85 22.67 2.67
CA LEU A 50 -8.95 21.54 2.96
C LEU A 50 -7.76 21.49 2.00
N ILE A 51 -7.95 21.84 0.73
CA ILE A 51 -6.85 21.97 -0.24
C ILE A 51 -5.89 23.07 0.21
N ASP A 52 -6.39 24.23 0.61
CA ASP A 52 -5.56 25.33 1.14
C ASP A 52 -4.76 24.89 2.38
N ALA A 53 -5.39 24.08 3.26
CA ALA A 53 -4.76 23.55 4.46
C ALA A 53 -3.66 22.50 4.20
N LEU A 54 -3.50 22.01 2.96
CA LEU A 54 -2.34 21.18 2.58
C LEU A 54 -1.02 21.97 2.62
N GLU A 55 -1.08 23.29 2.56
CA GLU A 55 0.08 24.19 2.60
C GLU A 55 0.23 24.89 3.96
N ASP A 56 -0.50 24.45 5.00
CA ASP A 56 -0.41 25.04 6.34
C ASP A 56 0.99 24.89 6.94
N ASP A 57 1.44 25.93 7.67
CA ASP A 57 2.75 25.94 8.34
C ASP A 57 2.91 24.80 9.36
N ASP A 58 1.81 24.39 10.03
CA ASP A 58 1.82 23.29 11.00
C ASP A 58 1.61 21.92 10.30
N PRO A 59 2.57 20.99 10.38
CA PRO A 59 2.45 19.66 9.80
C PRO A 59 1.23 18.86 10.27
N ARG A 60 0.72 19.13 11.48
CA ARG A 60 -0.47 18.47 12.02
C ARG A 60 -1.73 18.89 11.27
N VAL A 61 -1.80 20.15 10.87
CA VAL A 61 -2.90 20.66 10.04
C VAL A 61 -2.83 20.04 8.65
N ARG A 62 -1.65 20.00 8.02
CA ARG A 62 -1.45 19.33 6.71
C ARG A 62 -1.86 17.85 6.75
N ILE A 63 -1.44 17.12 7.78
CA ILE A 63 -1.82 15.70 7.98
C ILE A 63 -3.34 15.54 8.12
N SER A 64 -3.98 16.40 8.89
CA SER A 64 -5.44 16.37 9.08
C SER A 64 -6.19 16.76 7.81
N ALA A 65 -5.65 17.69 7.01
CA ALA A 65 -6.19 18.04 5.70
C ALA A 65 -6.12 16.87 4.71
N ILE A 66 -4.98 16.16 4.65
CA ILE A 66 -4.80 14.95 3.84
C ILE A 66 -5.85 13.89 4.19
N ARG A 67 -6.00 13.58 5.49
CA ARG A 67 -7.00 12.61 5.97
C ARG A 67 -8.43 13.08 5.72
N GLY A 68 -8.67 14.37 5.88
CA GLY A 68 -9.96 14.98 5.64
C GLY A 68 -10.38 14.82 4.18
N LEU A 69 -9.49 15.17 3.25
CA LEU A 69 -9.69 14.99 1.81
C LEU A 69 -9.86 13.52 1.44
N ALA A 70 -9.05 12.62 1.99
CA ALA A 70 -9.17 11.18 1.71
C ALA A 70 -10.49 10.56 2.20
N SER A 71 -11.18 11.21 3.14
CA SER A 71 -12.51 10.78 3.62
C SER A 71 -13.65 11.20 2.69
N ILE A 72 -13.36 12.04 1.69
CA ILE A 72 -14.33 12.52 0.71
C ILE A 72 -14.28 11.59 -0.51
N ASP A 73 -15.35 10.82 -0.70
CA ASP A 73 -15.48 9.81 -1.77
C ASP A 73 -15.75 10.46 -3.15
N LEU A 74 -14.77 11.23 -3.63
CA LEU A 74 -14.76 11.88 -4.94
C LEU A 74 -13.43 11.60 -5.64
N GLU A 75 -13.52 11.06 -6.86
CA GLU A 75 -12.35 10.67 -7.65
C GLU A 75 -11.39 11.84 -7.89
N GLU A 76 -11.93 13.04 -8.12
CA GLU A 76 -11.13 14.25 -8.34
C GLU A 76 -10.29 14.64 -7.10
N VAL A 77 -10.80 14.35 -5.90
CA VAL A 77 -10.09 14.58 -4.64
C VAL A 77 -8.97 13.56 -4.46
N HIS A 78 -9.21 12.29 -4.81
CA HIS A 78 -8.18 11.25 -4.77
C HIS A 78 -7.05 11.52 -5.78
N GLU A 79 -7.39 11.98 -6.99
CA GLU A 79 -6.39 12.43 -7.97
C GLU A 79 -5.57 13.60 -7.44
N LEU A 80 -6.20 14.58 -6.78
CA LEU A 80 -5.49 15.70 -6.16
C LEU A 80 -4.50 15.23 -5.08
N LEU A 81 -4.89 14.28 -4.23
CA LEU A 81 -3.98 13.69 -3.24
C LEU A 81 -2.78 13.00 -3.89
N PHE A 82 -3.00 12.30 -5.01
CA PHE A 82 -1.91 11.72 -5.78
C PHE A 82 -0.98 12.81 -6.37
N TRP A 83 -1.55 13.90 -6.92
CA TRP A 83 -0.74 15.01 -7.40
C TRP A 83 0.11 15.63 -6.29
N HIS A 84 -0.47 15.86 -5.10
CA HIS A 84 0.27 16.36 -3.94
C HIS A 84 1.39 15.40 -3.54
N PHE A 85 1.13 14.08 -3.49
CA PHE A 85 2.15 13.05 -3.29
C PHE A 85 3.29 13.09 -4.32
N SER A 86 2.99 13.42 -5.57
CA SER A 86 3.97 13.42 -6.66
C SER A 86 4.78 14.71 -6.82
N SER A 87 4.30 15.82 -6.27
CA SER A 87 4.82 17.16 -6.56
C SER A 87 6.02 17.52 -5.68
N ASP A 88 5.91 17.30 -4.36
CA ASP A 88 6.97 17.62 -3.41
C ASP A 88 7.09 16.55 -2.31
N LEU A 89 8.33 16.20 -1.97
CA LEU A 89 8.60 15.30 -0.87
C LEU A 89 8.67 16.09 0.45
N ASP A 90 7.58 16.14 1.19
CA ASP A 90 7.58 16.53 2.61
C ASP A 90 7.70 15.26 3.48
N PRO A 91 8.83 15.03 4.16
CA PRO A 91 9.03 13.83 4.99
C PRO A 91 8.01 13.66 6.12
N LEU A 92 7.35 14.74 6.55
CA LEU A 92 6.37 14.73 7.64
C LEU A 92 4.98 14.26 7.17
N THR A 93 4.57 14.63 5.95
CA THR A 93 3.27 14.27 5.40
C THR A 93 3.32 13.03 4.50
N PHE A 94 4.47 12.73 3.90
CA PHE A 94 4.64 11.61 2.98
C PHE A 94 4.17 10.26 3.54
N PRO A 95 4.48 9.85 4.79
CA PRO A 95 3.92 8.62 5.33
C PRO A 95 2.40 8.63 5.39
N THR A 96 1.78 9.78 5.69
CA THR A 96 0.31 9.91 5.69
C THR A 96 -0.26 9.80 4.28
N LEU A 97 0.35 10.45 3.29
CA LEU A 97 -0.07 10.35 1.88
C LEU A 97 0.01 8.92 1.37
N VAL A 98 1.10 8.21 1.68
CA VAL A 98 1.27 6.81 1.33
C VAL A 98 0.21 5.94 2.00
N ASP A 99 -0.14 6.22 3.25
CA ASP A 99 -1.16 5.49 3.99
C ASP A 99 -2.53 5.62 3.32
N VAL A 100 -3.00 6.86 3.14
CA VAL A 100 -4.33 7.13 2.59
C VAL A 100 -4.44 6.64 1.14
N LEU A 101 -3.43 6.88 0.30
CA LEU A 101 -3.42 6.39 -1.08
C LEU A 101 -3.31 4.86 -1.14
N GLY A 102 -2.63 4.25 -0.16
CA GLY A 102 -2.56 2.79 -0.01
C GLY A 102 -3.91 2.17 0.32
N GLU A 103 -4.66 2.78 1.24
CA GLU A 103 -6.03 2.39 1.61
C GLU A 103 -7.00 2.57 0.44
N LEU A 104 -6.84 3.62 -0.35
CA LEU A 104 -7.58 3.86 -1.60
C LEU A 104 -7.20 2.89 -2.73
N GLY A 105 -6.15 2.09 -2.56
CA GLY A 105 -5.72 1.11 -3.57
C GLY A 105 -4.91 1.73 -4.72
N ASP A 106 -4.36 2.93 -4.55
CA ASP A 106 -3.61 3.62 -5.60
C ASP A 106 -2.23 3.00 -5.81
N LYS A 107 -2.13 2.16 -6.83
CA LYS A 107 -0.90 1.45 -7.19
C LYS A 107 0.23 2.37 -7.67
N ARG A 108 -0.05 3.64 -8.01
CA ARG A 108 0.98 4.59 -8.48
C ARG A 108 1.99 4.92 -7.38
N ILE A 109 1.62 4.77 -6.10
CA ILE A 109 2.53 5.03 -4.97
C ILE A 109 3.63 3.97 -4.83
N VAL A 110 3.44 2.77 -5.39
CA VAL A 110 4.28 1.59 -5.13
C VAL A 110 5.77 1.88 -5.36
N LYS A 111 6.12 2.41 -6.54
CA LYS A 111 7.52 2.64 -6.89
C LYS A 111 8.12 3.82 -6.09
N PRO A 112 7.51 5.01 -6.07
CA PRO A 112 8.07 6.13 -5.31
C PRO A 112 8.23 5.81 -3.82
N THR A 113 7.25 5.14 -3.19
CA THR A 113 7.34 4.73 -1.78
C THR A 113 8.52 3.82 -1.51
N LEU A 114 8.74 2.80 -2.35
CA LEU A 114 9.84 1.86 -2.17
C LEU A 114 11.21 2.50 -2.45
N GLU A 115 11.28 3.47 -3.35
CA GLU A 115 12.51 4.25 -3.61
C GLU A 115 12.85 5.16 -2.41
N GLN A 116 11.85 5.75 -1.75
CA GLN A 116 12.04 6.60 -0.57
C GLN A 116 12.25 5.82 0.74
N LEU A 117 12.07 4.49 0.73
CA LEU A 117 12.13 3.68 1.95
C LEU A 117 13.43 3.89 2.75
N ARG A 118 14.57 4.16 2.09
CA ARG A 118 15.87 4.36 2.74
C ARG A 118 16.02 5.69 3.47
N GLU A 119 15.25 6.71 3.08
CA GLU A 119 15.30 8.03 3.71
C GLU A 119 14.71 8.00 5.14
N TYR A 120 13.81 7.05 5.39
CA TYR A 120 13.19 6.85 6.70
C TYR A 120 14.03 5.93 7.60
N ARG A 121 14.58 6.49 8.67
CA ARG A 121 15.32 5.74 9.70
C ARG A 121 14.42 5.03 10.71
N SER A 122 13.20 5.54 10.93
CA SER A 122 12.26 4.97 11.91
C SER A 122 11.73 3.62 11.42
N PRO A 123 11.95 2.50 12.14
CA PRO A 123 11.43 1.20 11.75
C PRO A 123 9.90 1.18 11.66
N ALA A 124 9.23 1.93 12.54
CA ALA A 124 7.77 2.03 12.54
C ALA A 124 7.23 2.69 11.26
N ILE A 125 7.89 3.76 10.78
CA ILE A 125 7.49 4.42 9.52
C ILE A 125 7.74 3.47 8.35
N ARG A 126 8.90 2.81 8.30
CA ARG A 126 9.23 1.85 7.23
C ARG A 126 8.22 0.71 7.16
N LEU A 127 7.80 0.17 8.31
CA LEU A 127 6.75 -0.85 8.40
C LEU A 127 5.43 -0.35 7.84
N GLN A 128 5.02 0.86 8.21
CA GLN A 128 3.81 1.48 7.71
C GLN A 128 3.86 1.66 6.19
N LEU A 129 4.95 2.21 5.64
CA LEU A 129 5.13 2.35 4.19
C LEU A 129 5.04 1.01 3.44
N LEU A 130 5.64 -0.05 3.98
CA LEU A 130 5.58 -1.40 3.38
C LEU A 130 4.17 -1.99 3.44
N ASP A 131 3.44 -1.76 4.52
CA ASP A 131 2.06 -2.19 4.65
C ASP A 131 1.16 -1.45 3.65
N SER A 132 1.27 -0.12 3.54
CA SER A 132 0.48 0.68 2.59
C SER A 132 0.78 0.27 1.13
N VAL A 133 2.03 -0.09 0.80
CA VAL A 133 2.36 -0.69 -0.51
C VAL A 133 1.66 -2.04 -0.70
N CYS A 134 1.60 -2.89 0.33
CA CYS A 134 0.84 -4.13 0.25
C CYS A 134 -0.65 -3.86 0.04
N GLN A 135 -1.22 -2.86 0.72
CA GLN A 135 -2.63 -2.46 0.56
C GLN A 135 -2.92 -1.98 -0.87
N ALA A 136 -2.08 -1.09 -1.42
CA ALA A 136 -2.19 -0.60 -2.80
C ALA A 136 -2.18 -1.73 -3.83
N LEU A 137 -1.42 -2.80 -3.57
CA LEU A 137 -1.36 -3.98 -4.45
C LEU A 137 -2.56 -4.93 -4.28
N GLY A 138 -3.46 -4.69 -3.32
CA GLY A 138 -4.62 -5.53 -3.00
C GLY A 138 -4.34 -6.61 -1.95
N GLY A 139 -3.40 -6.36 -1.05
CA GLY A 139 -2.96 -7.28 0.01
C GLY A 139 -3.89 -7.39 1.23
N ASN A 140 -5.03 -6.68 1.26
CA ASN A 140 -6.11 -6.81 2.27
C ASN A 140 -5.62 -6.93 3.72
N ASN A 141 -4.69 -6.05 4.14
CA ASN A 141 -4.11 -6.03 5.50
C ASN A 141 -3.37 -7.31 5.93
N GLN A 142 -2.95 -8.15 4.97
CA GLN A 142 -2.25 -9.42 5.26
C GLN A 142 -0.88 -9.20 5.90
N PHE A 143 -0.22 -8.08 5.62
CA PHE A 143 1.11 -7.76 6.14
C PHE A 143 1.07 -7.56 7.66
N TYR A 144 0.26 -6.64 8.20
CA TYR A 144 0.10 -6.52 9.67
C TYR A 144 -0.51 -7.76 10.32
N LYS A 145 -1.41 -8.48 9.64
CA LYS A 145 -1.95 -9.74 10.15
C LYS A 145 -0.87 -10.80 10.38
N LEU A 146 0.16 -10.84 9.54
CA LEU A 146 1.31 -11.73 9.74
C LEU A 146 2.24 -11.19 10.83
N LEU A 147 2.52 -9.90 10.80
CA LEU A 147 3.43 -9.25 11.75
C LEU A 147 2.94 -9.35 13.20
N SER A 148 1.62 -9.29 13.42
CA SER A 148 1.00 -9.36 14.75
C SER A 148 0.88 -10.77 15.32
N GLN A 149 1.11 -11.82 14.54
CA GLN A 149 1.01 -13.20 15.02
C GLN A 149 2.18 -13.57 15.94
N GLU A 150 1.93 -14.49 16.87
CA GLU A 150 2.98 -15.20 17.59
C GLU A 150 3.91 -15.94 16.61
N GLU A 151 5.19 -16.00 16.94
CA GLU A 151 6.26 -16.52 16.06
C GLU A 151 5.94 -17.88 15.45
N THR A 152 5.59 -18.88 16.28
CA THR A 152 5.27 -20.23 15.79
C THR A 152 4.08 -20.26 14.83
N LYS A 153 3.05 -19.44 15.09
CA LYS A 153 1.88 -19.34 14.20
C LYS A 153 2.26 -18.65 12.89
N ARG A 154 3.04 -17.58 12.98
CA ARG A 154 3.53 -16.79 11.84
C ARG A 154 4.36 -17.65 10.89
N VAL A 155 5.30 -18.43 11.40
CA VAL A 155 6.14 -19.32 10.58
C VAL A 155 5.28 -20.34 9.82
N GLY A 156 4.33 -20.96 10.51
CA GLY A 156 3.38 -21.88 9.87
C GLY A 156 2.48 -21.21 8.83
N GLU A 157 2.07 -19.96 9.06
CA GLU A 157 1.26 -19.17 8.13
C GLU A 157 2.06 -18.81 6.87
N ILE A 158 3.29 -18.30 7.01
CA ILE A 158 4.16 -17.94 5.89
C ILE A 158 4.48 -19.17 5.03
N SER A 159 4.93 -20.28 5.62
CA SER A 159 5.23 -21.53 4.88
C SER A 159 4.02 -21.98 4.05
N ARG A 160 2.81 -21.90 4.63
CA ARG A 160 1.57 -22.26 3.92
C ARG A 160 1.20 -21.28 2.81
N ILE A 161 1.39 -19.98 3.00
CA ILE A 161 1.18 -18.97 1.95
C ILE A 161 2.14 -19.23 0.78
N LEU A 162 3.44 -19.45 1.07
CA LEU A 162 4.45 -19.75 0.07
C LEU A 162 4.10 -21.02 -0.72
N LYS A 163 3.77 -22.13 -0.04
CA LYS A 163 3.34 -23.38 -0.69
C LYS A 163 2.13 -23.20 -1.61
N ARG A 164 1.17 -22.35 -1.21
CA ARG A 164 0.00 -22.04 -2.04
C ARG A 164 0.37 -21.21 -3.26
N ALA A 165 1.17 -20.15 -3.07
CA ALA A 165 1.59 -19.26 -4.14
C ALA A 165 2.42 -20.01 -5.20
N THR A 166 3.40 -20.81 -4.78
CA THR A 166 4.26 -21.59 -5.68
C THR A 166 3.49 -22.66 -6.45
N SER A 167 2.56 -23.35 -5.78
CA SER A 167 1.66 -24.32 -6.44
C SER A 167 0.73 -23.66 -7.47
N ARG A 168 0.24 -22.44 -7.18
CA ARG A 168 -0.58 -21.66 -8.13
C ARG A 168 0.22 -21.25 -9.36
N LEU A 169 1.41 -20.68 -9.17
CA LEU A 169 2.27 -20.22 -10.27
C LEU A 169 2.71 -21.36 -11.18
N SER A 170 3.24 -22.45 -10.60
CA SER A 170 3.72 -23.62 -11.37
C SER A 170 2.63 -24.31 -12.20
N LYS A 171 1.36 -24.16 -11.81
CA LYS A 171 0.20 -24.76 -12.49
C LYS A 171 -0.63 -23.75 -13.30
N SER A 172 -0.22 -22.50 -13.37
CA SER A 172 -1.01 -21.45 -14.02
C SER A 172 -1.18 -21.74 -15.52
N PRO A 173 -2.42 -21.79 -16.04
CA PRO A 173 -2.64 -21.93 -17.48
C PRO A 173 -2.23 -20.68 -18.25
N ASN A 174 -2.08 -19.53 -17.56
CA ASN A 174 -1.69 -18.25 -18.13
C ASN A 174 -0.16 -18.10 -18.29
N LEU A 175 0.58 -19.20 -18.13
CA LEU A 175 2.01 -19.26 -18.38
C LEU A 175 2.28 -20.40 -19.35
N ASP A 176 3.16 -20.14 -20.32
CA ASP A 176 3.59 -21.12 -21.29
C ASP A 176 4.24 -22.35 -20.62
N VAL A 177 4.28 -23.46 -21.36
CA VAL A 177 4.76 -24.76 -20.84
C VAL A 177 6.23 -24.68 -20.37
N ASN A 178 7.06 -23.91 -21.07
CA ASN A 178 8.47 -23.77 -20.72
C ASN A 178 8.63 -22.96 -19.43
N SER A 179 7.93 -21.83 -19.29
CA SER A 179 7.93 -21.05 -18.04
C SER A 179 7.45 -21.86 -16.84
N ARG A 180 6.37 -22.64 -16.98
CA ARG A 180 5.91 -23.55 -15.91
C ARG A 180 6.93 -24.60 -15.52
N HIS A 181 7.63 -25.18 -16.48
CA HIS A 181 8.72 -26.12 -16.20
C HIS A 181 9.88 -25.44 -15.46
N GLN A 182 10.28 -24.24 -15.90
CA GLN A 182 11.33 -23.46 -15.26
C GLN A 182 10.98 -23.06 -13.82
N LEU A 183 9.69 -22.83 -13.52
CA LEU A 183 9.22 -22.48 -12.17
C LEU A 183 9.34 -23.60 -11.14
N GLN A 184 9.35 -24.88 -11.54
CA GLN A 184 9.30 -26.00 -10.59
C GLN A 184 10.41 -25.94 -9.55
N ARG A 185 11.67 -25.84 -9.99
CA ARG A 185 12.84 -25.84 -9.10
C ARG A 185 12.92 -24.60 -8.19
N PRO A 186 12.77 -23.35 -8.67
CA PRO A 186 12.71 -22.17 -7.82
C PRO A 186 11.56 -22.21 -6.80
N CYS A 187 10.39 -22.72 -7.20
CA CYS A 187 9.24 -22.89 -6.32
C CYS A 187 9.49 -23.86 -5.16
N GLU A 188 10.11 -25.01 -5.44
CA GLU A 188 10.50 -25.98 -4.42
C GLU A 188 11.59 -25.42 -3.49
N ARG A 189 12.63 -24.80 -4.07
CA ARG A 189 13.74 -24.20 -3.31
C ARG A 189 13.27 -23.07 -2.41
N LEU A 190 12.30 -22.26 -2.85
CA LEU A 190 11.75 -21.17 -2.04
C LEU A 190 11.15 -21.69 -0.72
N VAL A 191 10.29 -22.70 -0.80
CA VAL A 191 9.61 -23.26 0.38
C VAL A 191 10.62 -23.87 1.33
N GLN A 192 11.57 -24.65 0.79
CA GLN A 192 12.64 -25.24 1.58
C GLN A 192 13.53 -24.18 2.23
N ALA A 193 13.94 -23.15 1.49
CA ALA A 193 14.78 -22.09 2.02
C ALA A 193 14.14 -21.36 3.19
N TYR A 194 12.82 -21.14 3.14
CA TYR A 194 12.09 -20.55 4.27
C TYR A 194 12.06 -21.49 5.49
N GLU A 195 11.81 -22.79 5.28
CA GLU A 195 11.77 -23.79 6.36
C GLU A 195 13.15 -24.03 6.99
N ASP A 196 14.22 -23.85 6.22
CA ASP A 196 15.62 -23.95 6.66
C ASP A 196 16.16 -22.62 7.21
N GLU A 197 15.30 -21.60 7.40
CA GLU A 197 15.67 -20.25 7.89
C GLU A 197 16.77 -19.56 7.06
N ASN A 198 16.81 -19.84 5.75
CA ASN A 198 17.79 -19.31 4.81
C ASN A 198 17.18 -18.18 3.97
N SER A 199 17.15 -16.96 4.54
CA SER A 199 16.56 -15.79 3.88
C SER A 199 17.26 -15.39 2.58
N GLU A 200 18.57 -15.67 2.43
CA GLU A 200 19.31 -15.41 1.18
C GLU A 200 18.76 -16.26 0.04
N TRP A 201 18.65 -17.58 0.25
CA TRP A 201 18.09 -18.49 -0.75
C TRP A 201 16.60 -18.26 -1.00
N MET A 202 15.86 -17.80 0.02
CA MET A 202 14.47 -17.37 -0.15
C MET A 202 14.40 -16.21 -1.16
N ILE A 203 15.21 -15.17 -0.98
CA ILE A 203 15.25 -14.00 -1.85
C ILE A 203 15.68 -14.39 -3.28
N GLU A 204 16.75 -15.17 -3.43
CA GLU A 204 17.21 -15.67 -4.74
C GLU A 204 16.09 -16.42 -5.48
N SER A 205 15.36 -17.28 -4.76
CA SER A 205 14.28 -18.07 -5.34
C SER A 205 13.12 -17.18 -5.78
N ILE A 206 12.76 -16.15 -4.99
CA ILE A 206 11.74 -15.16 -5.37
C ILE A 206 12.17 -14.39 -6.61
N GLN A 207 13.42 -13.93 -6.68
CA GLN A 207 13.95 -13.22 -7.85
C GLN A 207 13.88 -14.07 -9.13
N GLN A 208 14.21 -15.36 -9.04
CA GLN A 208 14.08 -16.29 -10.17
C GLN A 208 12.62 -16.47 -10.57
N ILE A 209 11.71 -16.66 -9.61
CA ILE A 209 10.27 -16.83 -9.87
C ILE A 209 9.71 -15.60 -10.58
N VAL A 210 9.95 -14.38 -10.08
CA VAL A 210 9.40 -13.17 -10.70
C VAL A 210 9.96 -12.93 -12.10
N GLY A 211 11.23 -13.29 -12.34
CA GLY A 211 11.85 -13.24 -13.67
C GLY A 211 11.16 -14.18 -14.66
N ILE A 212 10.94 -15.45 -14.27
CA ILE A 212 10.28 -16.44 -15.12
C ILE A 212 8.82 -16.03 -15.41
N VAL A 213 8.08 -15.56 -14.40
CA VAL A 213 6.69 -15.10 -14.60
C VAL A 213 6.63 -13.92 -15.57
N ARG A 214 7.52 -12.93 -15.41
CA ARG A 214 7.62 -11.77 -16.31
C ARG A 214 7.86 -12.20 -17.76
N ASP A 215 8.83 -13.09 -17.95
CA ASP A 215 9.26 -13.50 -19.29
C ASP A 215 8.18 -14.36 -19.97
N GLY A 216 7.53 -15.26 -19.22
CA GLY A 216 6.42 -16.08 -19.71
C GLY A 216 5.21 -15.26 -20.15
N LEU A 217 4.79 -14.28 -19.36
CA LEU A 217 3.67 -13.39 -19.73
C LEU A 217 3.99 -12.51 -20.94
N SER A 218 5.24 -12.06 -21.06
CA SER A 218 5.68 -11.25 -22.21
C SER A 218 5.68 -12.08 -23.50
N ALA A 219 6.04 -13.36 -23.42
CA ALA A 219 6.08 -14.26 -24.57
C ALA A 219 4.69 -14.60 -25.13
N GLU A 220 3.64 -14.57 -24.31
CA GLU A 220 2.26 -14.81 -24.75
C GLU A 220 1.66 -13.62 -25.54
N GLY A 221 2.36 -12.48 -25.63
CA GLY A 221 1.92 -11.32 -26.42
C GLY A 221 0.64 -10.68 -25.87
N ARG A 222 0.40 -10.80 -24.56
CA ARG A 222 -0.83 -10.31 -23.93
C ARG A 222 -0.94 -8.78 -23.96
N PRO A 223 -2.16 -8.23 -24.07
CA PRO A 223 -2.37 -6.81 -23.96
C PRO A 223 -1.83 -6.24 -22.64
N PRO A 224 -1.16 -5.07 -22.65
CA PRO A 224 -0.55 -4.51 -21.45
C PRO A 224 -1.51 -4.33 -20.27
N TYR A 225 -2.78 -4.02 -20.53
CA TYR A 225 -3.77 -3.77 -19.46
C TYR A 225 -4.15 -5.05 -18.69
N GLU A 226 -4.09 -6.23 -19.30
CA GLU A 226 -4.44 -7.52 -18.65
C GLU A 226 -3.36 -7.95 -17.65
N VAL A 227 -2.11 -7.61 -17.95
CA VAL A 227 -0.95 -8.02 -17.14
C VAL A 227 -0.41 -6.88 -16.28
N LEU A 228 -0.90 -5.65 -16.42
CA LEU A 228 -0.36 -4.47 -15.73
C LEU A 228 -0.24 -4.69 -14.21
N SER A 229 -1.29 -5.21 -13.57
CA SER A 229 -1.27 -5.48 -12.13
C SER A 229 -0.22 -6.52 -11.73
N VAL A 230 0.03 -7.53 -12.57
CA VAL A 230 1.11 -8.51 -12.35
C VAL A 230 2.48 -7.84 -12.42
N PHE A 231 2.70 -7.01 -13.45
CA PHE A 231 3.96 -6.29 -13.60
C PHE A 231 4.21 -5.28 -12.47
N LEU A 232 3.15 -4.67 -11.92
CA LEU A 232 3.26 -3.79 -10.75
C LEU A 232 3.73 -4.54 -9.49
N VAL A 233 3.26 -5.77 -9.25
CA VAL A 233 3.76 -6.59 -8.14
C VAL A 233 5.21 -7.02 -8.37
N ILE A 234 5.58 -7.38 -9.60
CA ILE A 234 6.97 -7.69 -9.97
C ILE A 234 7.87 -6.47 -9.76
N LEU A 235 7.42 -5.29 -10.17
CA LEU A 235 8.10 -4.02 -9.93
C LEU A 235 8.28 -3.76 -8.44
N ALA A 236 7.24 -3.98 -7.63
CA ALA A 236 7.28 -3.81 -6.17
C ALA A 236 8.37 -4.70 -5.54
N ILE A 237 8.36 -6.00 -5.86
CA ILE A 237 9.37 -6.95 -5.35
C ILE A 237 10.79 -6.50 -5.73
N ASN A 238 11.02 -6.16 -7.00
CA ASN A 238 12.35 -5.77 -7.47
C ASN A 238 12.81 -4.43 -6.87
N THR A 239 11.91 -3.46 -6.76
CA THR A 239 12.22 -2.13 -6.19
C THR A 239 12.51 -2.24 -4.70
N PHE A 240 11.74 -3.05 -3.97
CA PHE A 240 12.01 -3.36 -2.56
C PHE A 240 13.38 -4.02 -2.40
N LEU A 241 13.70 -5.07 -3.18
CA LEU A 241 14.99 -5.76 -3.06
C LEU A 241 16.18 -4.85 -3.41
N ALA A 242 16.01 -3.90 -4.33
CA ALA A 242 17.03 -2.90 -4.66
C ALA A 242 17.20 -1.85 -3.55
N ASN A 243 16.13 -1.52 -2.82
CA ASN A 243 16.08 -0.42 -1.84
C ASN A 243 15.98 -0.85 -0.37
N LYS A 244 15.92 -2.15 -0.06
CA LYS A 244 15.87 -2.64 1.32
C LYS A 244 17.07 -2.14 2.14
N SER A 245 16.85 -1.87 3.43
CA SER A 245 17.92 -1.50 4.36
C SER A 245 18.52 -2.75 5.00
N SER A 246 19.82 -2.71 5.30
CA SER A 246 20.44 -3.71 6.18
C SER A 246 19.85 -3.71 7.59
N ASP A 247 19.23 -2.60 7.99
CA ASP A 247 18.65 -2.40 9.32
C ASP A 247 17.21 -2.94 9.43
N ASP A 248 16.58 -3.29 8.30
CA ASP A 248 15.25 -3.89 8.32
C ASP A 248 15.31 -5.29 8.94
N PRO A 249 14.51 -5.58 9.99
CA PRO A 249 14.47 -6.93 10.56
C PRO A 249 14.13 -7.95 9.46
N LEU A 250 14.86 -9.06 9.41
CA LEU A 250 14.69 -10.10 8.37
C LEU A 250 13.22 -10.51 8.21
N ILE A 251 12.53 -10.68 9.34
CA ILE A 251 11.11 -11.04 9.37
C ILE A 251 10.20 -10.07 8.61
N VAL A 252 10.53 -8.77 8.59
CA VAL A 252 9.77 -7.76 7.84
C VAL A 252 9.94 -7.97 6.34
N GLN A 253 11.19 -8.25 5.92
CA GLN A 253 11.51 -8.55 4.53
C GLN A 253 10.78 -9.82 4.06
N GLU A 254 10.80 -10.86 4.88
CA GLU A 254 10.15 -12.14 4.59
C GLU A 254 8.62 -11.99 4.49
N ILE A 255 7.99 -11.23 5.40
CA ILE A 255 6.55 -10.95 5.35
C ILE A 255 6.21 -10.18 4.07
N TYR A 256 6.92 -9.07 3.79
CA TYR A 256 6.66 -8.24 2.62
C TYR A 256 6.73 -9.06 1.32
N LEU A 257 7.81 -9.82 1.16
CA LEU A 257 8.04 -10.66 -0.01
C LEU A 257 6.99 -11.77 -0.13
N THR A 258 6.59 -12.37 0.99
CA THR A 258 5.53 -13.39 1.04
C THR A 258 4.18 -12.84 0.59
N VAL A 259 3.79 -11.66 1.09
CA VAL A 259 2.53 -11.00 0.71
C VAL A 259 2.54 -10.63 -0.77
N CYS A 260 3.63 -10.05 -1.27
CA CYS A 260 3.77 -9.70 -2.68
C CYS A 260 3.73 -10.94 -3.58
N LEU A 261 4.45 -12.00 -3.23
CA LEU A 261 4.44 -13.24 -4.02
C LEU A 261 3.07 -13.92 -4.01
N HIS A 262 2.36 -13.87 -2.88
CA HIS A 262 0.99 -14.36 -2.81
C HIS A 262 0.08 -13.60 -3.77
N ARG A 263 0.16 -12.26 -3.75
CA ARG A 263 -0.63 -11.41 -4.65
C ARG A 263 -0.28 -11.63 -6.12
N LEU A 264 1.01 -11.83 -6.43
CA LEU A 264 1.48 -12.18 -7.76
C LEU A 264 0.79 -13.46 -8.26
N ALA A 265 0.78 -14.51 -7.44
CA ALA A 265 0.17 -15.79 -7.78
C ALA A 265 -1.35 -15.68 -8.02
N ASP A 266 -2.03 -14.82 -7.28
CA ASP A 266 -3.46 -14.57 -7.46
C ASP A 266 -3.76 -13.82 -8.75
N LEU A 267 -3.05 -12.72 -9.00
CA LEU A 267 -3.21 -11.94 -10.22
C LEU A 267 -2.91 -12.75 -11.48
N VAL A 268 -1.84 -13.57 -11.47
CA VAL A 268 -1.51 -14.46 -12.60
C VAL A 268 -2.63 -15.47 -12.88
N LYS A 269 -3.33 -15.93 -11.84
CA LYS A 269 -4.48 -16.83 -11.99
C LYS A 269 -5.73 -16.10 -12.51
N GLU A 270 -5.92 -14.84 -12.12
CA GLU A 270 -7.06 -14.00 -12.47
C GLU A 270 -7.02 -13.45 -13.90
N ILE A 271 -5.88 -13.52 -14.60
CA ILE A 271 -5.80 -13.13 -16.01
C ILE A 271 -6.84 -13.92 -16.81
N GLU A 272 -7.75 -13.20 -17.45
CA GLU A 272 -8.80 -13.77 -18.30
C GLU A 272 -8.16 -14.53 -19.48
N VAL A 273 -8.79 -15.65 -19.87
CA VAL A 273 -8.34 -16.54 -20.97
C VAL A 273 -9.12 -16.24 -22.24
#